data_AF-A0A2G5T8Y5-F1
#
_entry.id   AF-A0A2G5T8Y5-F1
#
_cell.length_a   1.000
_cell.length_b   1.000
_cell.length_c   1.000
_cell.angle_alpha   90.00
_cell.angle_beta   90.00
_cell.angle_gamma   90.00
#
_symmetry.space_group_name_H-M   'P 1'
#
loop_
_entity.id
_entity.type
_entity.pdbx_description
1 polymer ?
#
loop_
_entity_poly.entity_id
_entity_poly.type
_entity_poly.pdbx_seq_one_letter_code
_entity_poly.pdbx_strand_id
1 'polypeptide(L)'
;MNIFGFLLVFFCLLAKVSAECADSCECPDFSSLRDAQGDASDFQFTQLAGCAANATCVSPNNFNMLSNYRDSEIQQPPNTFINFLILSSGRNSSIPASSFDLFSYFGIVCEGGTWYATKYPMGILIIPNEGENYVYNDESLDGKRTMIYFYICNLDIS
;
A
#
# COMPACT_ATOMS: atom_id res chain seq x y z
N MET A 1 53.14 19.98 -15.30
CA MET A 1 51.91 20.01 -14.48
C MET A 1 50.76 19.60 -15.39
N ASN A 2 50.27 18.36 -15.24
CA ASN A 2 49.54 17.65 -16.30
C ASN A 2 48.04 18.00 -16.24
N ILE A 3 47.63 18.97 -17.08
CA ILE A 3 46.26 19.54 -17.12
C ILE A 3 45.18 18.46 -17.39
N PHE A 4 45.55 17.39 -18.10
CA PHE A 4 44.67 16.26 -18.40
C PHE A 4 44.26 15.45 -17.17
N GLY A 5 45.11 15.38 -16.14
CA GLY A 5 44.78 14.66 -14.90
C GLY A 5 43.73 15.37 -14.07
N PHE A 6 43.77 16.71 -14.03
CA PHE A 6 42.78 17.52 -13.30
C PHE A 6 41.39 17.48 -13.94
N LEU A 7 41.31 17.49 -15.27
CA LEU A 7 40.04 17.41 -16.00
C LEU A 7 39.30 16.09 -15.79
N LEU A 8 40.02 14.96 -15.73
CA LEU A 8 39.43 13.64 -15.46
C LEU A 8 38.86 13.54 -14.03
N VAL A 9 39.56 14.09 -13.04
CA VAL A 9 39.07 14.12 -11.64
C VAL A 9 37.84 15.01 -11.52
N PHE A 10 37.82 16.16 -12.21
CA PHE A 10 36.66 17.06 -12.22
C PHE A 10 35.44 16.43 -12.90
N PHE A 11 35.62 15.71 -14.02
CA PHE A 11 34.54 15.00 -14.69
C PHE A 11 33.98 13.84 -13.84
N CYS A 12 34.83 13.12 -13.11
CA CYS A 12 34.39 12.09 -12.15
C CYS A 12 33.63 12.68 -10.95
N LEU A 13 33.99 13.88 -10.50
CA LEU A 13 33.27 14.59 -9.43
C LEU A 13 31.92 15.12 -9.92
N LEU A 14 31.84 15.60 -11.18
CA LEU A 14 30.58 16.04 -11.79
C LEU A 14 29.64 14.87 -12.10
N ALA A 15 30.17 13.72 -12.54
CA ALA A 15 29.36 12.51 -12.76
C ALA A 15 28.80 11.91 -11.45
N LYS A 16 29.45 12.13 -10.31
CA LYS A 16 28.91 11.78 -9.00
C LYS A 16 27.82 12.74 -8.51
N VAL A 17 27.74 13.94 -9.06
CA VAL A 17 26.73 14.96 -8.69
C VAL A 17 25.46 14.84 -9.55
N SER A 18 25.50 14.20 -10.72
CA SER A 18 24.29 14.00 -11.55
C SER A 18 23.59 12.64 -11.33
N ALA A 19 23.94 11.91 -10.27
CA ALA A 19 23.10 10.85 -9.74
C ALA A 19 22.27 11.39 -8.56
N GLU A 20 21.67 12.56 -8.75
CA GLU A 20 20.38 12.81 -8.11
C GLU A 20 19.46 11.75 -8.71
N CYS A 21 19.30 10.62 -8.01
CA CYS A 21 18.08 9.84 -8.18
C CYS A 21 16.97 10.87 -8.07
N ALA A 22 16.23 11.08 -9.16
CA ALA A 22 15.00 11.81 -9.09
C ALA A 22 14.08 10.97 -8.19
N ASP A 23 14.21 11.13 -6.87
CA ASP A 23 13.28 10.62 -5.85
C ASP A 23 12.00 11.47 -5.91
N SER A 24 11.55 11.78 -7.12
CA SER A 24 10.21 12.25 -7.40
C SER A 24 9.31 11.04 -7.24
N CYS A 25 8.93 10.74 -6.01
CA CYS A 25 7.87 9.79 -5.76
C CYS A 25 6.60 10.36 -6.41
N GLU A 26 6.21 9.77 -7.54
CA GLU A 26 5.06 10.25 -8.31
C GLU A 26 3.74 10.07 -7.56
N CYS A 27 3.72 9.20 -6.54
CA CYS A 27 2.50 8.94 -5.79
C CYS A 27 2.14 10.09 -4.84
N PRO A 28 0.83 10.36 -4.70
CA PRO A 28 0.35 11.29 -3.69
C PRO A 28 0.67 10.75 -2.29
N ASP A 29 0.64 11.65 -1.31
CA ASP A 29 0.71 11.28 0.10
C ASP A 29 -0.31 10.17 0.40
N PHE A 30 0.14 9.04 0.92
CA PHE A 30 -0.74 7.90 1.22
C PHE A 30 -1.82 8.27 2.25
N SER A 31 -1.59 9.27 3.10
CA SER A 31 -2.61 9.80 4.02
C SER A 31 -3.83 10.39 3.30
N SER A 32 -3.68 10.82 2.05
CA SER A 32 -4.78 11.33 1.22
C SER A 32 -5.80 10.25 0.82
N LEU A 33 -5.42 8.97 0.89
CA LEU A 33 -6.32 7.84 0.67
C LEU A 33 -7.07 7.42 1.94
N ARG A 34 -6.84 8.06 3.09
CA ARG A 34 -7.62 7.75 4.29
C ARG A 34 -9.06 8.19 4.09
N ASP A 35 -10.01 7.35 4.48
CA ASP A 35 -11.43 7.73 4.49
C ASP A 35 -11.65 8.93 5.43
N ALA A 36 -12.35 9.95 4.93
CA ALA A 36 -12.56 11.21 5.61
C ALA A 36 -13.43 11.10 6.88
N GLN A 37 -14.14 9.98 7.07
CA GLN A 37 -14.95 9.71 8.26
C GLN A 37 -14.13 9.08 9.39
N GLY A 38 -12.91 8.59 9.12
CA GLY A 38 -12.02 8.05 10.14
C GLY A 38 -11.33 9.13 10.97
N ASP A 39 -11.09 8.86 12.26
CA ASP A 39 -10.35 9.77 13.12
C ASP A 39 -8.88 9.83 12.67
N ALA A 40 -8.35 11.04 12.52
CA ALA A 40 -6.96 11.24 12.13
C ALA A 40 -5.98 10.67 13.16
N SER A 41 -6.36 10.55 14.43
CA SER A 41 -5.52 9.94 15.47
C SER A 41 -5.33 8.43 15.32
N ASP A 42 -6.17 7.78 14.53
CA ASP A 42 -6.13 6.32 14.34
C ASP A 42 -5.05 5.86 13.37
N PHE A 43 -4.40 6.81 12.70
CA PHE A 43 -3.43 6.56 11.65
C PHE A 43 -2.14 7.32 11.90
N GLN A 44 -1.02 6.61 11.83
CA GLN A 44 0.32 7.19 11.92
C GLN A 44 1.06 6.87 10.64
N PHE A 45 1.55 7.91 9.97
CA PHE A 45 2.32 7.80 8.73
C PHE A 45 3.68 8.45 8.90
N THR A 46 4.69 7.82 8.34
CA THR A 46 6.05 8.35 8.29
C THR A 46 6.63 8.09 6.91
N GLN A 47 6.88 9.16 6.15
CA GLN A 47 7.69 9.09 4.93
C GLN A 47 9.14 8.78 5.34
N LEU A 48 9.74 7.74 4.73
CA LEU A 48 11.14 7.37 4.92
C LEU A 48 11.99 7.97 3.80
N ALA A 49 13.29 7.68 3.79
CA ALA A 49 14.18 8.12 2.71
C ALA A 49 13.72 7.52 1.36
N GLY A 50 13.73 8.34 0.30
CA GLY A 50 13.21 7.97 -1.02
C GLY A 50 11.69 7.78 -1.01
N CYS A 51 11.19 6.78 -1.74
CA CYS A 51 9.77 6.45 -1.84
C CYS A 51 9.29 5.39 -0.84
N ALA A 52 10.14 5.02 0.10
CA ALA A 52 9.73 4.17 1.20
C ALA A 52 8.84 4.99 2.15
N ALA A 53 7.79 4.35 2.66
CA ALA A 53 6.94 4.90 3.70
C ALA A 53 6.55 3.80 4.67
N ASN A 54 6.20 4.21 5.89
CA ASN A 54 5.64 3.33 6.90
C ASN A 54 4.31 3.92 7.34
N ALA A 55 3.32 3.06 7.50
CA ALA A 55 2.04 3.44 8.04
C ALA A 55 1.54 2.40 9.02
N THR A 56 0.91 2.85 10.10
CA THR A 56 0.29 1.97 11.08
C THR A 56 -1.06 2.54 11.53
N CYS A 57 -2.00 1.64 11.83
CA CYS A 57 -3.25 2.01 12.50
C CYS A 57 -3.14 1.70 13.99
N VAL A 58 -3.79 2.52 14.84
CA VAL A 58 -3.90 2.27 16.28
C VAL A 58 -4.56 0.90 16.55
N SER A 59 -5.63 0.59 15.82
CA SER A 59 -6.27 -0.74 15.84
C SER A 59 -6.05 -1.46 14.50
N PRO A 60 -4.90 -2.13 14.32
CA PRO A 60 -4.50 -2.71 13.04
C PRO A 60 -5.39 -3.86 12.57
N ASN A 61 -6.19 -4.47 13.45
CA ASN A 61 -7.13 -5.53 13.10
C ASN A 61 -8.42 -5.02 12.44
N ASN A 62 -8.65 -3.71 12.52
CA ASN A 62 -9.82 -3.02 11.97
C ASN A 62 -9.41 -2.18 10.75
N PHE A 63 -8.23 -2.45 10.18
CA PHE A 63 -7.77 -1.81 8.96
C PHE A 63 -8.33 -2.51 7.74
N ASN A 64 -8.95 -1.77 6.83
CA ASN A 64 -9.45 -2.33 5.58
C ASN A 64 -9.19 -1.36 4.43
N MET A 65 -8.92 -1.89 3.24
CA MET A 65 -8.76 -1.09 2.01
C MET A 65 -9.88 -1.40 1.03
N LEU A 66 -10.49 -0.37 0.46
CA LEU A 66 -11.45 -0.52 -0.64
C LEU A 66 -10.72 -0.53 -1.98
N SER A 67 -11.11 -1.50 -2.80
CA SER A 67 -10.61 -1.68 -4.16
C SER A 67 -11.72 -2.07 -5.12
N ASN A 68 -11.45 -1.95 -6.42
CA ASN A 68 -12.37 -2.34 -7.49
C ASN A 68 -11.75 -3.46 -8.34
N TYR A 69 -12.55 -4.43 -8.76
CA TYR A 69 -12.08 -5.50 -9.64
C TYR A 69 -11.65 -5.00 -11.03
N ARG A 70 -12.17 -3.85 -11.49
CA ARG A 70 -11.79 -3.26 -12.78
C ARG A 70 -10.37 -2.72 -12.80
N ASP A 71 -9.86 -2.35 -11.64
CA ASP A 71 -8.55 -1.73 -11.44
C ASP A 71 -7.63 -2.69 -10.64
N SER A 72 -7.83 -3.99 -10.86
CA SER A 72 -7.15 -5.09 -10.20
C SER A 72 -6.88 -6.25 -11.16
N GLU A 73 -5.84 -7.03 -10.89
CA GLU A 73 -5.55 -8.30 -11.55
C GLU A 73 -6.34 -9.47 -10.94
N ILE A 74 -7.14 -9.22 -9.90
CA ILE A 74 -8.09 -10.18 -9.33
C ILE A 74 -9.34 -10.20 -10.20
N GLN A 75 -9.71 -11.39 -10.66
CA GLN A 75 -10.91 -11.57 -11.46
C GLN A 75 -12.16 -11.39 -10.59
N GLN A 76 -13.09 -10.55 -11.04
CA GLN A 76 -14.39 -10.41 -10.40
C GLN A 76 -15.15 -11.75 -10.43
N PRO A 77 -15.59 -12.27 -9.27
CA PRO A 77 -16.47 -13.43 -9.23
C PRO A 77 -17.86 -13.07 -9.81
N PRO A 78 -18.55 -14.04 -10.44
CA PRO A 78 -19.89 -13.79 -10.98
C PRO A 78 -20.85 -13.34 -9.87
N ASN A 79 -21.81 -12.48 -10.22
CA ASN A 79 -22.85 -12.00 -9.31
C ASN A 79 -22.33 -11.28 -8.05
N THR A 80 -21.23 -10.54 -8.16
CA THR A 80 -20.70 -9.71 -7.07
C THR A 80 -20.76 -8.23 -7.41
N PHE A 81 -20.69 -7.37 -6.40
CA PHE A 81 -20.43 -5.95 -6.60
C PHE A 81 -19.04 -5.74 -7.22
N ILE A 82 -18.85 -4.58 -7.87
CA ILE A 82 -17.58 -4.23 -8.50
C ILE A 82 -16.46 -3.96 -7.48
N ASN A 83 -16.81 -3.69 -6.22
CA ASN A 83 -15.87 -3.38 -5.15
C ASN A 83 -15.69 -4.57 -4.21
N PHE A 84 -14.51 -4.62 -3.59
CA PHE A 84 -14.18 -5.56 -2.52
C PHE A 84 -13.30 -4.89 -1.48
N LEU A 85 -13.14 -5.53 -0.33
CA LEU A 85 -12.24 -5.06 0.73
C LEU A 85 -11.03 -5.98 0.87
N ILE A 86 -9.85 -5.40 1.03
CA ILE A 86 -8.66 -6.12 1.47
C ILE A 86 -8.63 -6.05 3.00
N LEU A 87 -8.52 -7.21 3.65
CA LEU A 87 -8.78 -7.34 5.09
C LEU A 87 -7.50 -7.41 5.93
N SER A 88 -7.55 -6.82 7.11
CA SER A 88 -6.63 -7.13 8.23
C SER A 88 -7.31 -7.94 9.35
N SER A 89 -8.64 -8.02 9.34
CA SER A 89 -9.44 -8.75 10.32
C SER A 89 -9.07 -10.23 10.33
N GLY A 90 -8.86 -10.79 11.53
CA GLY A 90 -8.34 -12.16 11.69
C GLY A 90 -6.82 -12.25 11.88
N ARG A 91 -6.10 -11.12 11.79
CA ARG A 91 -4.69 -11.05 12.17
C ARG A 91 -4.50 -11.47 13.63
N ASN A 92 -3.37 -12.13 13.90
CA ASN A 92 -2.96 -12.45 15.27
C ASN A 92 -2.75 -11.16 16.10
N SER A 93 -3.70 -10.89 16.99
CA SER A 93 -3.71 -9.74 17.91
C SER A 93 -2.57 -9.75 18.93
N SER A 94 -1.84 -10.87 19.06
CA SER A 94 -0.65 -10.98 19.91
C SER A 94 0.54 -10.21 19.34
N ILE A 95 0.50 -9.84 18.05
CA ILE A 95 1.53 -9.01 17.42
C ILE A 95 1.20 -7.53 17.70
N PRO A 96 2.08 -6.78 18.38
CA PRO A 96 1.83 -5.38 18.72
C PRO A 96 1.44 -4.54 17.49
N ALA A 97 0.55 -3.55 17.69
CA ALA A 97 0.19 -2.59 16.65
C ALA A 97 1.39 -1.77 16.17
N SER A 98 2.31 -1.41 17.07
CA SER A 98 3.58 -0.74 16.75
C SER A 98 4.50 -1.54 15.83
N SER A 99 4.29 -2.85 15.71
CA SER A 99 5.04 -3.74 14.82
C SER A 99 4.27 -4.05 13.53
N PHE A 100 3.10 -3.43 13.33
CA PHE A 100 2.28 -3.56 12.14
C PHE A 100 2.53 -2.40 11.18
N ASP A 101 3.46 -2.62 10.26
CA ASP A 101 3.64 -1.75 9.10
C ASP A 101 2.72 -2.22 7.96
N LEU A 102 1.77 -1.37 7.58
CA LEU A 102 0.81 -1.62 6.52
C LEU A 102 1.49 -1.88 5.18
N PHE A 103 2.58 -1.16 4.89
CA PHE A 103 3.28 -1.26 3.62
C PHE A 103 3.87 -2.65 3.42
N SER A 104 4.62 -3.14 4.40
CA SER A 104 5.24 -4.47 4.34
C SER A 104 4.20 -5.60 4.39
N TYR A 105 3.14 -5.42 5.19
CA TYR A 105 2.11 -6.44 5.41
C TYR A 105 1.24 -6.67 4.17
N PHE A 106 0.78 -5.61 3.52
CA PHE A 106 -0.05 -5.67 2.31
C PHE A 106 0.75 -5.56 1.00
N GLY A 107 2.07 -5.40 1.10
CA GLY A 107 2.93 -5.20 -0.07
C GLY A 107 2.51 -3.95 -0.85
N ILE A 108 2.33 -2.83 -0.14
CA ILE A 108 1.88 -1.58 -0.74
C ILE A 108 3.03 -0.98 -1.55
N VAL A 109 2.80 -0.72 -2.83
CA VAL A 109 3.78 -0.17 -3.77
C VAL A 109 3.21 1.01 -4.53
N CYS A 110 4.09 1.94 -4.91
CA CYS A 110 3.78 3.07 -5.76
C CYS A 110 4.25 2.78 -7.19
N GLU A 111 3.35 2.80 -8.17
CA GLU A 111 3.67 2.65 -9.60
C GLU A 111 2.88 3.67 -10.42
N GLY A 112 3.55 4.51 -11.22
CA GLY A 112 2.90 5.48 -12.10
C GLY A 112 1.94 6.44 -11.38
N GLY A 113 2.33 6.90 -10.18
CA GLY A 113 1.52 7.80 -9.35
C GLY A 113 0.33 7.15 -8.64
N THR A 114 0.20 5.82 -8.67
CA THR A 114 -0.91 5.09 -8.06
C THR A 114 -0.43 4.08 -7.02
N TRP A 115 -1.18 3.96 -5.92
CA TRP A 115 -0.91 3.01 -4.85
C TRP A 115 -1.60 1.66 -5.12
N TYR A 116 -0.83 0.58 -5.04
CA TYR A 116 -1.31 -0.79 -5.23
C TYR A 116 -1.00 -1.66 -4.01
N ALA A 117 -1.91 -2.56 -3.66
CA ALA A 117 -1.63 -3.69 -2.77
C ALA A 117 -1.25 -4.93 -3.60
N THR A 118 -0.36 -5.76 -3.06
CA THR A 118 0.15 -6.98 -3.73
C THR A 118 0.14 -8.23 -2.85
N LYS A 119 -0.16 -8.08 -1.56
CA LYS A 119 -0.31 -9.20 -0.61
C LYS A 119 -1.69 -9.14 0.04
N TYR A 120 -2.25 -10.31 0.31
CA TYR A 120 -3.59 -10.44 0.88
C TYR A 120 -3.58 -11.39 2.07
N PRO A 121 -2.86 -11.06 3.18
CA PRO A 121 -2.60 -12.05 4.23
C PRO A 121 -3.87 -12.67 4.82
N MET A 122 -4.94 -11.88 4.96
CA MET A 122 -6.24 -12.31 5.48
C MET A 122 -7.30 -12.48 4.36
N GLY A 123 -6.90 -12.42 3.09
CA GLY A 123 -7.79 -12.48 1.94
C GLY A 123 -8.55 -11.18 1.67
N ILE A 124 -9.62 -11.32 0.89
CA ILE A 124 -10.53 -10.24 0.50
C ILE A 124 -11.96 -10.53 0.94
N LEU A 125 -12.73 -9.50 1.30
CA LEU A 125 -14.16 -9.62 1.51
C LEU A 125 -14.89 -9.48 0.17
N ILE A 126 -15.58 -10.54 -0.23
CA ILE A 126 -16.47 -10.53 -1.39
C ILE A 126 -17.85 -10.08 -0.94
N ILE A 127 -18.40 -9.13 -1.69
CA ILE A 127 -19.74 -8.60 -1.49
C ILE A 127 -20.60 -9.12 -2.66
N PRO A 128 -21.38 -10.19 -2.47
CA PRO A 128 -22.26 -10.70 -3.51
C PRO A 128 -23.44 -9.73 -3.73
N ASN A 129 -24.04 -9.77 -4.92
CA ASN A 129 -25.28 -9.00 -5.19
C ASN A 129 -26.45 -9.51 -4.34
N GLU A 130 -26.43 -10.79 -3.97
CA GLU A 130 -27.42 -11.45 -3.12
C GLU A 130 -26.71 -12.40 -2.14
N GLY A 131 -27.15 -12.43 -0.88
CA GLY A 131 -26.59 -13.29 0.15
C GLY A 131 -25.67 -12.55 1.13
N GLU A 132 -24.89 -13.31 1.88
CA GLU A 132 -23.99 -12.80 2.92
C GLU A 132 -22.58 -12.56 2.35
N ASN A 133 -21.90 -11.55 2.89
CA ASN A 133 -20.49 -11.31 2.59
C ASN A 133 -19.65 -12.50 3.06
N TYR A 134 -18.59 -12.80 2.34
CA TYR A 134 -17.69 -13.88 2.71
C TYR A 134 -16.24 -13.55 2.39
N VAL A 135 -15.32 -14.12 3.17
CA VAL A 135 -13.89 -13.95 2.98
C VAL A 135 -13.39 -14.97 1.97
N TYR A 136 -12.75 -14.50 0.91
CA TYR A 136 -11.98 -15.33 0.00
C TYR A 136 -10.50 -15.17 0.31
N ASN A 137 -9.89 -16.25 0.79
CA ASN A 137 -8.49 -16.31 1.16
C ASN A 137 -7.83 -17.50 0.44
N ASP A 138 -7.06 -17.18 -0.59
CA ASP A 138 -6.39 -18.15 -1.44
C ASP A 138 -5.00 -17.60 -1.83
N GLU A 139 -3.99 -18.46 -1.88
CA GLU A 139 -2.61 -18.08 -2.18
C GLU A 139 -2.46 -17.48 -3.59
N SER A 140 -3.39 -17.75 -4.52
CA SER A 140 -3.40 -17.17 -5.86
C SER A 140 -3.69 -15.66 -5.90
N LEU A 141 -4.11 -15.07 -4.78
CA LEU A 141 -4.24 -13.63 -4.63
C LEU A 141 -2.88 -12.95 -4.55
N ASP A 142 -1.90 -13.57 -3.89
CA ASP A 142 -0.61 -12.95 -3.65
C ASP A 142 0.16 -12.70 -4.96
N GLY A 143 0.73 -11.50 -5.06
CA GLY A 143 1.38 -10.99 -6.26
C GLY A 143 0.43 -10.29 -7.24
N LYS A 144 -0.89 -10.47 -7.13
CA LYS A 144 -1.85 -9.71 -7.95
C LYS A 144 -1.92 -8.27 -7.50
N ARG A 145 -1.75 -7.34 -8.44
CA ARG A 145 -1.85 -5.91 -8.17
C ARG A 145 -3.30 -5.47 -8.10
N THR A 146 -3.61 -4.67 -7.08
CA THR A 146 -4.92 -4.08 -6.86
C THR A 146 -4.78 -2.62 -6.49
N MET A 147 -5.42 -1.73 -7.25
CA MET A 147 -5.44 -0.30 -6.92
C MET A 147 -6.16 -0.06 -5.59
N ILE A 148 -5.57 0.79 -4.74
CA ILE A 148 -6.16 1.21 -3.47
C ILE A 148 -6.90 2.53 -3.69
N TYR A 149 -8.23 2.54 -3.51
CA TYR A 149 -9.03 3.76 -3.61
C TYR A 149 -9.02 4.56 -2.32
N PHE A 150 -9.28 3.88 -1.22
CA PHE A 150 -9.14 4.44 0.11
C PHE A 150 -8.96 3.33 1.15
N TYR A 151 -8.58 3.70 2.35
CA TYR A 151 -8.52 2.80 3.49
C TYR A 151 -9.16 3.41 4.73
N ILE A 152 -9.57 2.54 5.65
CA ILE A 152 -10.16 2.90 6.93
C ILE A 152 -9.35 2.20 8.02
N CYS A 153 -8.89 2.96 9.01
CA CYS A 153 -8.51 2.42 10.32
C CYS A 153 -9.78 2.42 11.20
N ASN A 154 -9.99 1.38 12.01
CA ASN A 154 -11.14 1.25 12.91
C ASN A 154 -12.49 0.91 12.28
N LEU A 155 -12.52 0.22 11.13
CA LEU A 155 -13.73 -0.45 10.66
C LEU A 155 -13.76 -1.89 11.16
N ASP A 156 -14.65 -2.18 12.12
CA ASP A 156 -14.93 -3.55 12.53
C ASP A 156 -15.96 -4.16 11.57
N ILE A 157 -15.56 -5.22 10.87
CA ILE A 157 -16.42 -5.98 9.94
C ILE A 157 -16.74 -7.31 10.63
N SER A 158 -17.45 -7.21 11.75
CA SER A 158 -17.96 -8.35 12.53
C SER A 158 -19.31 -8.83 12.03
#